data_AF-A0A9W9IBU7-F1
#
_entry.id   AF-A0A9W9IBU7-F1
#
_cell.length_a   1.000
_cell.length_b   1.000
_cell.length_c   1.000
_cell.angle_alpha   90.00
_cell.angle_beta   90.00
_cell.angle_gamma   90.00
#
_symmetry.space_group_name_H-M   'P 1'
#
loop_
_entity.id
_entity.type
_entity.pdbx_description
1 polymer ?
#
loop_
_entity_poly.entity_id
_entity_poly.type
_entity_poly.pdbx_seq_one_letter_code
_entity_poly.pdbx_strand_id
1 'polypeptide(L)'
;MGVVYAHLVKSIIPSGNIILGGWSLGGSLALEVASRLMKLPQYMVQGVILIDSVFLSNTVKAHTPTNLDEFVASFKFPPQMPDTVLAQAKQCVLHSYEAQQGWQPPPLASRPPAVLLRATEPINPHKADMHFLDSARDSKYLGWEDCDSSFIVACLEVPGNHFTLFDSPNSDTPE
;
A
#
# COMPACT_ATOMS: atom_id res chain seq x y z
N MET A 1 -9.21 8.36 6.27
CA MET A 1 -8.94 6.92 6.01
C MET A 1 -8.65 6.12 7.29
N GLY A 2 -7.80 6.58 8.22
CA GLY A 2 -7.29 5.73 9.32
C GLY A 2 -7.95 5.82 10.71
N VAL A 3 -9.07 6.52 10.88
CA VAL A 3 -9.67 6.73 12.22
C VAL A 3 -10.16 5.42 12.83
N VAL A 4 -10.89 4.61 12.06
CA VAL A 4 -11.42 3.32 12.54
C VAL A 4 -10.28 2.38 12.91
N TYR A 5 -9.27 2.26 12.05
CA TYR A 5 -8.11 1.40 12.29
C TYR A 5 -7.28 1.83 13.50
N ALA A 6 -7.11 3.14 13.74
CA ALA A 6 -6.45 3.61 14.96
C ALA A 6 -7.21 3.20 16.23
N HIS A 7 -8.56 3.19 16.20
CA HIS A 7 -9.35 2.68 17.33
C HIS A 7 -9.19 1.18 17.53
N LEU A 8 -9.16 0.41 16.44
CA LEU A 8 -8.93 -1.04 16.51
C LEU A 8 -7.55 -1.35 17.11
N VAL A 9 -6.49 -0.69 16.64
CA VAL A 9 -5.15 -0.82 17.22
C VAL A 9 -5.17 -0.49 18.72
N LYS A 10 -5.80 0.63 19.12
CA LYS A 10 -5.90 1.04 20.53
C LYS A 10 -6.63 0.02 21.41
N SER A 11 -7.60 -0.71 20.84
CA SER A 11 -8.38 -1.70 21.60
C SER A 11 -7.57 -2.95 21.97
N ILE A 12 -6.50 -3.24 21.22
CA ILE A 12 -5.64 -4.41 21.42
C ILE A 12 -4.33 -4.00 22.09
N ILE A 13 -3.74 -2.87 21.67
CA ILE A 13 -2.48 -2.33 22.16
C ILE A 13 -2.77 -1.01 22.87
N PRO A 14 -2.95 -0.99 24.21
CA PRO A 14 -3.36 0.22 24.91
C PRO A 14 -2.26 1.28 25.03
N SER A 15 -0.98 0.88 25.03
CA SER A 15 0.19 1.76 25.08
C SER A 15 1.47 1.03 24.63
N GLY A 16 2.52 1.78 24.34
CA GLY A 16 3.87 1.25 24.09
C GLY A 16 4.43 1.54 22.71
N ASN A 17 5.50 0.81 22.37
CA ASN A 17 6.19 0.94 21.09
C ASN A 17 5.39 0.21 20.00
N ILE A 18 5.23 0.84 18.84
CA ILE A 18 4.51 0.24 17.72
C ILE A 18 5.25 0.40 16.40
N ILE A 19 5.27 -0.67 15.62
CA ILE A 19 5.59 -0.65 14.19
C ILE A 19 4.30 -0.98 13.47
N LEU A 20 4.00 -0.21 12.42
CA LEU A 20 2.85 -0.44 11.55
C LEU A 20 3.36 -0.85 10.17
N GLY A 21 2.52 -1.45 9.37
CA GLY A 21 2.88 -1.75 8.00
C GLY A 21 1.68 -2.21 7.20
N GLY A 22 1.85 -2.21 5.88
CA GLY A 22 0.83 -2.71 5.00
C GLY A 22 1.29 -2.74 3.56
N TRP A 23 0.61 -3.60 2.79
CA TRP A 23 0.83 -3.78 1.37
C TRP A 23 -0.09 -2.90 0.55
N SER A 24 0.44 -2.36 -0.55
CA SER A 24 -0.34 -1.55 -1.49
C SER A 24 -1.01 -0.38 -0.77
N LEU A 25 -2.33 -0.21 -0.92
CA LEU A 25 -3.15 0.74 -0.14
C LEU A 25 -2.94 0.61 1.39
N GLY A 26 -2.69 -0.60 1.88
CA GLY A 26 -2.45 -0.87 3.29
C GLY A 26 -1.27 -0.07 3.85
N GLY A 27 -0.24 0.24 3.05
CA GLY A 27 0.88 1.08 3.47
C GLY A 27 0.47 2.55 3.67
N SER A 28 -0.33 3.11 2.75
CA SER A 28 -0.93 4.44 2.93
C SER A 28 -1.80 4.50 4.19
N LEU A 29 -2.58 3.45 4.42
CA LEU A 29 -3.41 3.33 5.61
C LEU A 29 -2.56 3.22 6.89
N ALA A 30 -1.50 2.42 6.88
CA ALA A 30 -0.56 2.27 7.99
C ALA A 30 0.08 3.62 8.34
N LEU A 31 0.47 4.41 7.35
CA LEU A 31 1.02 5.76 7.54
C LEU A 31 0.01 6.72 8.19
N GLU A 32 -1.26 6.65 7.76
CA GLU A 32 -2.35 7.46 8.31
C GLU A 32 -2.69 7.07 9.76
N VAL A 33 -2.63 5.78 10.09
CA VAL A 33 -2.79 5.27 11.46
C VAL A 33 -1.60 5.69 12.33
N ALA A 34 -0.37 5.54 11.82
CA ALA A 34 0.85 5.97 12.50
C ALA A 34 0.78 7.46 12.89
N SER A 35 0.43 8.31 11.93
CA SER A 35 0.28 9.74 12.14
C SER A 35 -0.73 10.10 13.25
N ARG A 36 -1.75 9.27 13.46
CA ARG A 36 -2.73 9.44 14.54
C ARG A 36 -2.18 9.00 15.88
N LEU A 37 -1.52 7.84 15.92
CA LEU A 37 -0.93 7.32 17.14
C LEU A 37 0.22 8.20 17.64
N MET A 38 0.99 8.84 16.75
CA MET A 38 2.03 9.81 17.12
C MET A 38 1.49 11.04 17.87
N LYS A 39 0.18 11.34 17.79
CA LYS A 39 -0.45 12.44 18.52
C LYS A 39 -0.83 12.07 19.95
N LEU A 40 -0.65 10.80 20.32
CA LEU A 40 -1.10 10.25 21.59
C LEU A 40 0.15 9.88 22.43
N PRO A 41 0.30 10.44 23.64
CA PRO A 41 1.53 10.30 24.43
C PRO A 41 1.79 8.86 24.90
N GLN A 42 0.78 8.01 24.91
CA GLN A 42 0.93 6.61 25.30
C GLN A 42 1.55 5.72 24.23
N TYR A 43 1.78 6.23 23.00
CA TYR A 43 2.40 5.48 21.91
C TYR A 43 3.72 6.06 21.48
N MET A 44 4.66 5.18 21.16
CA MET A 44 5.89 5.54 20.47
C MET A 44 5.95 4.79 19.13
N VAL A 45 5.61 5.49 18.05
CA VAL A 45 5.65 4.91 16.70
C VAL A 45 7.09 4.84 16.22
N GLN A 46 7.62 3.64 16.11
CA GLN A 46 9.02 3.39 15.74
C GLN A 46 9.23 3.45 14.22
N GLY A 47 8.20 3.09 13.44
CA GLY A 47 8.27 3.17 11.99
C GLY A 47 7.07 2.57 11.27
N VAL A 48 7.09 2.69 9.95
CA VAL A 48 6.11 2.11 9.02
C VAL A 48 6.81 1.24 7.97
N ILE A 49 6.29 0.05 7.71
CA ILE A 49 6.72 -0.80 6.59
C ILE A 49 5.74 -0.60 5.43
N LEU A 50 6.23 -0.05 4.33
CA LEU A 50 5.50 0.10 3.08
C LEU A 50 5.84 -1.09 2.19
N ILE A 51 4.87 -1.95 1.88
CA ILE A 51 5.12 -3.12 1.04
C ILE A 51 4.50 -2.86 -0.33
N ASP A 52 5.34 -2.62 -1.32
CA ASP A 52 4.97 -2.25 -2.69
C ASP A 52 3.85 -1.19 -2.76
N SER A 53 3.89 -0.23 -1.84
CA SER A 53 2.89 0.82 -1.69
C SER A 53 3.21 1.97 -2.63
N VAL A 54 2.58 1.96 -3.81
CA VAL A 54 2.72 3.04 -4.81
C VAL A 54 2.04 4.32 -4.32
N PHE A 55 2.74 5.45 -4.41
CA PHE A 55 2.11 6.76 -4.20
C PHE A 55 1.34 7.14 -5.47
N LEU A 56 0.03 7.38 -5.35
CA LEU A 56 -0.79 7.83 -6.47
C LEU A 56 -0.54 9.32 -6.78
N SER A 57 0.67 9.63 -7.26
CA SER A 57 1.01 10.95 -7.77
C SER A 57 0.19 11.26 -9.03
N ASN A 58 0.24 12.51 -9.49
CA ASN A 58 -0.46 12.89 -10.72
C ASN A 58 -0.02 12.04 -11.92
N THR A 59 1.26 11.64 -11.96
CA THR A 59 1.81 10.75 -13.00
C THR A 59 1.16 9.37 -12.95
N VAL A 60 1.04 8.78 -11.77
CA VAL A 60 0.40 7.46 -11.61
C VAL A 60 -1.10 7.53 -11.89
N LYS A 61 -1.77 8.59 -11.42
CA LYS A 61 -3.18 8.86 -11.66
C LYS A 61 -3.51 9.06 -13.14
N ALA A 62 -2.57 9.53 -13.95
CA ALA A 62 -2.75 9.64 -15.39
C ALA A 62 -2.85 8.26 -16.09
N HIS A 63 -2.33 7.20 -15.46
CA HIS A 63 -2.35 5.84 -15.99
C HIS A 63 -3.41 4.96 -15.32
N THR A 64 -4.10 5.43 -14.28
CA THR A 64 -5.19 4.65 -13.66
C THR A 64 -6.35 4.44 -14.64
N PRO A 65 -6.97 3.25 -14.63
CA PRO A 65 -8.15 2.97 -15.44
C PRO A 65 -9.23 4.03 -15.25
N THR A 66 -9.86 4.42 -16.37
CA THR A 66 -10.86 5.51 -16.39
C THR A 66 -12.25 5.02 -16.03
N ASN A 67 -12.49 3.70 -16.11
CA ASN A 67 -13.72 3.07 -15.69
C ASN A 67 -13.48 1.97 -14.66
N LEU A 68 -14.56 1.67 -13.92
CA LEU A 68 -14.56 0.78 -12.79
C LEU A 68 -14.30 -0.68 -13.19
N ASP A 69 -14.86 -1.12 -14.31
CA ASP A 69 -14.74 -2.52 -14.74
C ASP A 69 -13.30 -2.86 -15.09
N GLU A 70 -12.59 -1.96 -15.79
CA GLU A 70 -11.16 -2.09 -16.06
C GLU A 70 -10.32 -2.07 -14.78
N PHE A 71 -10.64 -1.19 -13.83
CA PHE A 71 -9.93 -1.15 -12.55
C PHE A 71 -10.08 -2.46 -11.78
N VAL A 72 -11.30 -2.96 -11.65
CA VAL A 72 -11.54 -4.22 -10.95
C VAL A 72 -10.90 -5.39 -11.68
N ALA A 73 -10.96 -5.42 -13.01
CA ALA A 73 -10.33 -6.46 -13.83
C ALA A 73 -8.80 -6.47 -13.73
N SER A 74 -8.18 -5.37 -13.31
CA SER A 74 -6.73 -5.28 -13.15
C SER A 74 -6.20 -6.02 -11.91
N PHE A 75 -7.08 -6.37 -10.97
CA PHE A 75 -6.72 -7.15 -9.77
C PHE A 75 -6.86 -8.65 -10.02
N LYS A 76 -5.90 -9.41 -9.49
CA LYS A 76 -5.95 -10.88 -9.50
C LYS A 76 -6.84 -11.37 -8.35
N PHE A 77 -7.96 -12.02 -8.69
CA PHE A 77 -8.81 -12.72 -7.74
C PHE A 77 -8.55 -14.23 -7.79
N PRO A 78 -8.67 -14.96 -6.67
CA PRO A 78 -8.58 -16.42 -6.65
C PRO A 78 -9.59 -17.06 -7.61
N PRO A 79 -9.19 -18.07 -8.40
CA PRO A 79 -10.03 -18.64 -9.46
C PRO A 79 -11.24 -19.42 -8.93
N GLN A 80 -11.24 -19.84 -7.66
CA GLN A 80 -12.27 -20.71 -7.06
C GLN A 80 -13.04 -19.98 -5.94
N MET A 81 -13.54 -18.79 -6.25
CA MET A 81 -14.30 -17.98 -5.30
C MET A 81 -15.81 -18.06 -5.59
N PRO A 82 -16.69 -18.26 -4.58
CA PRO A 82 -18.13 -18.17 -4.79
C PRO A 82 -18.54 -16.79 -5.34
N ASP A 83 -19.52 -16.74 -6.24
CA ASP A 83 -19.94 -15.50 -6.92
C ASP A 83 -20.26 -14.35 -5.95
N THR A 84 -20.88 -14.66 -4.81
CA THR A 84 -21.21 -13.67 -3.77
C THR A 84 -19.96 -13.07 -3.12
N VAL A 85 -18.94 -13.90 -2.86
CA VAL A 85 -17.66 -13.48 -2.29
C VAL A 85 -16.87 -12.69 -3.32
N LEU A 86 -16.91 -13.10 -4.60
CA LEU A 86 -16.28 -12.38 -5.68
C LEU A 86 -16.88 -10.98 -5.84
N ALA A 87 -18.21 -10.86 -5.82
CA ALA A 87 -18.89 -9.57 -5.86
C ALA A 87 -18.48 -8.66 -4.69
N GLN A 88 -18.40 -9.21 -3.47
CA GLN A 88 -17.93 -8.46 -2.30
C GLN A 88 -16.46 -8.03 -2.43
N ALA A 89 -15.58 -8.90 -2.91
CA ALA A 89 -14.17 -8.60 -3.11
C ALA A 89 -13.98 -7.47 -4.13
N LYS A 90 -14.72 -7.50 -5.24
CA LYS A 90 -14.74 -6.42 -6.24
C LYS A 90 -15.21 -5.10 -5.63
N GLN A 91 -16.25 -5.12 -4.79
CA GLN A 91 -16.73 -3.93 -4.10
C GLN A 91 -15.69 -3.38 -3.11
N CYS A 92 -14.96 -4.25 -2.40
CA CYS A 92 -13.87 -3.83 -1.52
C CYS A 92 -12.73 -3.16 -2.28
N VAL A 93 -12.35 -3.69 -3.45
CA VAL A 93 -11.34 -3.10 -4.33
C VAL A 93 -11.78 -1.72 -4.80
N LEU A 94 -13.06 -1.56 -5.18
CA LEU A 94 -13.61 -0.26 -5.54
C LEU A 94 -13.53 0.76 -4.39
N HIS A 95 -14.04 0.43 -3.21
CA HIS A 95 -14.02 1.37 -2.08
C HIS A 95 -12.58 1.74 -1.66
N SER A 96 -11.66 0.79 -1.81
CA SER A 96 -10.23 0.99 -1.57
C SER A 96 -9.65 2.05 -2.53
N TYR A 97 -9.99 1.95 -3.81
CA TYR A 97 -9.59 2.91 -4.83
C TYR A 97 -10.16 4.30 -4.60
N GLU A 98 -11.47 4.41 -4.36
CA GLU A 98 -12.13 5.68 -4.07
C GLU A 98 -11.50 6.37 -2.86
N ALA A 99 -11.22 5.61 -1.80
CA ALA A 99 -10.54 6.13 -0.63
C ALA A 99 -9.14 6.66 -0.95
N GLN A 100 -8.39 6.00 -1.85
CA GLN A 100 -7.03 6.36 -2.22
C GLN A 100 -6.96 7.57 -3.15
N GLN A 101 -7.93 7.75 -4.06
CA GLN A 101 -7.93 8.82 -5.06
C GLN A 101 -7.86 10.22 -4.45
N GLY A 102 -8.65 10.47 -3.39
CA GLY A 102 -8.65 11.74 -2.66
C GLY A 102 -7.64 11.83 -1.52
N TRP A 103 -6.88 10.75 -1.26
CA TRP A 103 -5.98 10.71 -0.12
C TRP A 103 -4.70 11.51 -0.37
N GLN A 104 -4.25 12.18 0.69
CA GLN A 104 -2.96 12.85 0.75
C GLN A 104 -2.21 12.33 1.97
N PRO A 105 -0.88 12.15 1.85
CA PRO A 105 -0.09 11.70 2.98
C PRO A 105 -0.13 12.75 4.10
N PRO A 106 -0.03 12.32 5.37
CA PRO A 106 0.11 13.25 6.48
C PRO A 106 1.31 14.19 6.31
N PRO A 107 1.31 15.38 6.95
CA PRO A 107 2.46 16.28 6.93
C PRO A 107 3.75 15.56 7.35
N LEU A 108 4.91 15.97 6.80
CA LEU A 108 6.20 15.34 7.09
C LEU A 108 6.49 15.19 8.59
N ALA A 109 6.21 16.22 9.39
CA ALA A 109 6.37 16.18 10.84
C ALA A 109 5.52 15.13 11.56
N SER A 110 4.51 14.57 10.87
CA SER A 110 3.61 13.53 11.37
C SER A 110 3.79 12.20 10.63
N ARG A 111 4.92 12.02 9.94
CA ARG A 111 5.31 10.76 9.29
C ARG A 111 6.49 10.15 10.05
N PRO A 112 6.37 8.92 10.57
CA PRO A 112 7.50 8.23 11.18
C PRO A 112 8.48 7.75 10.10
N PRO A 113 9.70 7.32 10.49
CA PRO A 113 10.61 6.64 9.58
C PRO A 113 9.94 5.44 8.90
N ALA A 114 10.22 5.24 7.63
CA ALA A 114 9.64 4.16 6.83
C ALA A 114 10.69 3.32 6.11
N VAL A 115 10.42 2.02 6.02
CA VAL A 115 11.13 1.10 5.13
C VAL A 115 10.18 0.74 3.99
N LEU A 116 10.63 0.91 2.75
CA LEU A 116 9.91 0.48 1.57
C LEU A 116 10.45 -0.87 1.09
N LEU A 117 9.57 -1.87 0.94
CA LEU A 117 9.85 -3.09 0.20
C LEU A 117 9.28 -2.89 -1.20
N ARG A 118 10.11 -2.82 -2.25
CA ARG A 118 9.68 -2.65 -3.64
C ARG A 118 9.80 -3.96 -4.40
N ALA A 119 8.75 -4.33 -5.11
CA ALA A 119 8.80 -5.41 -6.10
C ALA A 119 9.67 -4.98 -7.30
N THR A 120 10.47 -5.89 -7.84
CA THR A 120 11.42 -5.58 -8.93
C THR A 120 10.85 -5.74 -10.33
N GLU A 121 9.78 -6.51 -10.47
CA GLU A 121 9.20 -6.86 -11.77
C GLU A 121 7.86 -6.14 -12.00
N PRO A 122 7.53 -5.80 -13.26
CA PRO A 122 6.20 -5.31 -13.58
C PRO A 122 5.15 -6.43 -13.48
N ILE A 123 3.90 -6.07 -13.23
CA ILE A 123 2.76 -7.00 -13.27
C ILE A 123 2.60 -7.58 -14.68
N ASN A 124 2.73 -6.72 -15.70
CA ASN A 124 2.67 -7.10 -17.11
C ASN A 124 4.00 -6.80 -17.79
N PRO A 125 4.70 -7.80 -18.36
CA PRO A 125 6.00 -7.59 -19.00
C PRO A 125 5.89 -6.81 -20.33
N HIS A 126 4.74 -6.84 -20.98
CA HIS A 126 4.49 -6.09 -22.22
C HIS A 126 4.05 -4.66 -21.89
N LYS A 127 4.86 -3.67 -22.28
CA LYS A 127 4.56 -2.25 -22.04
C LYS A 127 3.25 -1.76 -22.65
N ALA A 128 2.77 -2.40 -23.72
CA ALA A 128 1.50 -2.08 -24.35
C ALA A 128 0.30 -2.30 -23.40
N ASP A 129 0.44 -3.26 -22.48
CA ASP A 129 -0.58 -3.65 -21.50
C ASP A 129 -0.10 -3.31 -20.07
N MET A 130 0.66 -2.22 -19.91
CA MET A 130 1.25 -1.83 -18.62
C MET A 130 0.16 -1.61 -17.56
N HIS A 131 0.30 -2.27 -16.41
CA HIS A 131 -0.60 -2.05 -15.28
C HIS A 131 -0.30 -0.67 -14.67
N PHE A 132 -1.32 0.07 -14.23
CA PHE A 132 -1.15 1.45 -13.76
C PHE A 132 -0.17 1.58 -12.57
N LEU A 133 -0.09 0.56 -11.70
CA LEU A 133 0.89 0.49 -10.60
C LEU A 133 2.34 0.44 -11.08
N ASP A 134 2.58 -0.06 -12.29
CA ASP A 134 3.92 -0.14 -12.88
C ASP A 134 4.38 1.19 -13.49
N SER A 135 3.48 2.18 -13.63
CA SER A 135 3.84 3.51 -14.12
C SER A 135 4.88 4.23 -13.25
N ALA A 136 5.01 3.84 -11.98
CA ALA A 136 6.03 4.35 -11.05
C ALA A 136 7.16 3.35 -10.77
N ARG A 137 7.23 2.21 -11.48
CA ARG A 137 8.19 1.13 -11.19
C ARG A 137 9.65 1.54 -11.43
N ASP A 138 9.86 2.44 -12.39
CA ASP A 138 11.17 3.03 -12.69
C ASP A 138 11.65 3.98 -11.59
N SER A 139 10.74 4.54 -10.78
CA SER A 139 11.06 5.41 -9.65
C SER A 139 11.53 4.58 -8.45
N LYS A 140 12.61 5.02 -7.78
CA LYS A 140 13.24 4.30 -6.64
C LYS A 140 12.23 4.02 -5.53
N TYR A 141 11.39 5.01 -5.23
CA TYR A 141 10.40 4.99 -4.17
C TYR A 141 8.97 4.95 -4.72
N LEU A 142 8.72 4.34 -5.88
CA LEU A 142 7.36 4.05 -6.38
C LEU A 142 6.43 5.27 -6.40
N GLY A 143 6.95 6.43 -6.81
CA GLY A 143 6.21 7.68 -6.95
C GLY A 143 6.25 8.56 -5.71
N TRP A 144 6.71 8.06 -4.57
CA TRP A 144 6.84 8.86 -3.34
C TRP A 144 7.84 10.02 -3.49
N GLU A 145 8.64 10.07 -4.55
CA GLU A 145 9.48 11.21 -4.95
C GLU A 145 8.67 12.47 -5.28
N ASP A 146 7.44 12.31 -5.76
CA ASP A 146 6.50 13.42 -5.99
C ASP A 146 5.93 13.96 -4.67
N CYS A 147 6.27 13.31 -3.55
CA CYS A 147 6.10 13.78 -2.19
C CYS A 147 7.50 13.97 -1.57
N ASP A 148 7.57 14.62 -0.40
CA ASP A 148 8.81 14.60 0.37
C ASP A 148 9.05 13.16 0.89
N SER A 149 9.95 12.43 0.22
CA SER A 149 10.31 11.03 0.50
C SER A 149 11.37 10.88 1.60
N SER A 150 11.79 11.96 2.28
CA SER A 150 12.85 11.92 3.31
C SER A 150 12.53 11.03 4.52
N PHE A 151 11.25 10.73 4.75
CA PHE A 151 10.82 9.79 5.78
C PHE A 151 11.12 8.33 5.43
N ILE A 152 11.35 8.00 4.15
CA ILE A 152 11.72 6.65 3.70
C ILE A 152 13.24 6.48 3.91
N VAL A 153 13.60 5.81 4.99
CA VAL A 153 15.01 5.66 5.42
C VAL A 153 15.72 4.49 4.75
N ALA A 154 14.97 3.52 4.22
CA ALA A 154 15.52 2.41 3.44
C ALA A 154 14.52 1.95 2.38
N CYS A 155 15.04 1.48 1.24
CA CYS A 155 14.27 0.81 0.20
C CYS A 155 14.96 -0.52 -0.12
N LEU A 156 14.24 -1.61 0.06
CA LEU A 156 14.70 -2.98 -0.17
C LEU A 156 13.98 -3.55 -1.38
N GLU A 157 14.72 -4.20 -2.26
CA GLU A 157 14.17 -4.85 -3.44
C GLU A 157 13.74 -6.28 -3.10
N VAL A 158 12.57 -6.67 -3.60
CA VAL A 158 11.97 -8.00 -3.42
C VAL A 158 11.66 -8.57 -4.80
N PRO A 159 12.16 -9.78 -5.14
CA PRO A 159 11.83 -10.44 -6.41
C PRO A 159 10.32 -10.60 -6.65
N GLY A 160 9.91 -10.61 -7.91
CA GLY A 160 8.50 -10.66 -8.30
C GLY A 160 7.86 -9.29 -8.53
N ASN A 161 6.54 -9.29 -8.70
CA ASN A 161 5.72 -8.09 -8.97
C ASN A 161 4.77 -7.78 -7.79
N HIS A 162 3.94 -6.75 -7.95
CA HIS A 162 2.98 -6.29 -6.93
C HIS A 162 2.15 -7.41 -6.28
N PHE A 163 1.83 -8.47 -7.01
CA PHE A 163 1.03 -9.59 -6.52
C PHE A 163 1.87 -10.79 -6.09
N THR A 164 2.99 -11.06 -6.78
CA THR A 164 3.81 -12.26 -6.55
C THR A 164 4.95 -12.04 -5.55
N LEU A 165 5.13 -10.84 -5.01
CA LEU A 165 6.18 -10.55 -4.02
C LEU A 165 6.02 -11.35 -2.71
N PHE A 166 4.85 -11.95 -2.48
CA PHE A 166 4.58 -12.84 -1.35
C PHE A 166 4.76 -14.32 -1.69
N ASP A 167 5.01 -14.66 -2.95
CA ASP A 167 5.19 -16.05 -3.37
C ASP A 167 6.58 -16.56 -2.95
N SER A 168 6.73 -17.88 -2.87
CA SER A 168 8.03 -18.52 -2.66
C SER A 168 9.02 -18.07 -3.76
N PRO A 169 10.29 -17.75 -3.42
CA PRO A 169 10.98 -17.96 -2.15
C PRO A 169 10.89 -16.79 -1.15
N ASN A 170 10.08 -15.75 -1.42
CA ASN A 170 10.01 -14.57 -0.55
C ASN A 170 9.20 -14.81 0.73
N SER A 171 8.40 -15.87 0.77
CA SER A 171 7.71 -16.35 1.96
C SER A 171 8.17 -17.75 2.33
N ASP A 172 8.59 -17.91 3.58
CA ASP A 172 8.68 -19.22 4.20
C ASP A 172 7.25 -19.64 4.56
N THR A 173 6.69 -20.62 3.86
CA THR A 173 5.56 -21.37 4.42
C THR A 173 6.09 -22.10 5.66
N PRO A 174 5.52 -21.87 6.87
CA PRO A 174 5.86 -22.72 8.00
C PRO A 174 5.54 -24.18 7.62
N GLU A 175 6.53 -25.06 7.70
CA GLU A 175 6.29 -26.52 7.69
C GLU A 175 5.38 -26.94 8.86
#